data_AF-A0A0L1IVL8-F1
#
_entry.id   AF-A0A0L1IVL8-F1
#
_cell.length_a   1.000
_cell.length_b   1.000
_cell.length_c   1.000
_cell.angle_alpha   90.00
_cell.angle_beta   90.00
_cell.angle_gamma   90.00
#
_symmetry.space_group_name_H-M   'P 1'
#
loop_
_entity.id
_entity.type
_entity.pdbx_description
1 polymer ?
#
loop_
_entity_poly.entity_id
_entity_poly.type
_entity_poly.pdbx_seq_one_letter_code
_entity_poly.pdbx_strand_id
1 'polypeptide(L)'
;MTFEAVSHSILPIILKSPEAVIAKIARFEWEIPRIERETRAYQLLEGSGLAPRFLGHVHENGRIMGFLLEKVKGRPASMQDLGICETALGKLHGLGFLHGDANRYNFLPTEEGVKLLDFERLQESASPESMRKEVESVRVELTEESGPGGALSSRVVPIEP
;
A
#
# COMPACT_ATOMS: atom_id res chain seq x y z
N MET A 1 3.10 23.24 10.94
CA MET A 1 3.21 22.86 9.52
C MET A 1 1.81 22.66 9.00
N THR A 2 1.49 23.24 7.84
CA THR A 2 0.16 23.15 7.22
C THR A 2 0.34 22.44 5.90
N PHE A 3 -0.42 21.37 5.70
CA PHE A 3 -0.39 20.58 4.49
C PHE A 3 -1.72 20.73 3.74
N GLU A 4 -1.64 20.76 2.42
CA GLU A 4 -2.81 20.71 1.54
C GLU A 4 -2.84 19.38 0.78
N ALA A 5 -4.04 18.88 0.49
CA ALA A 5 -4.23 17.67 -0.29
C ALA A 5 -4.82 18.02 -1.65
N VAL A 6 -4.13 17.62 -2.72
CA VAL A 6 -4.53 17.88 -4.10
C VAL A 6 -4.91 16.56 -4.76
N SER A 7 -6.19 16.40 -5.10
CA SER A 7 -6.66 15.24 -5.86
C SER A 7 -6.40 15.41 -7.35
N HIS A 8 -5.92 14.35 -8.00
CA HIS A 8 -5.71 14.32 -9.45
C HIS A 8 -6.70 13.42 -10.19
N SER A 9 -7.70 12.85 -9.49
CA SER A 9 -8.72 12.04 -10.16
C SER A 9 -9.70 12.96 -10.90
N ILE A 10 -9.97 12.63 -12.17
CA ILE A 10 -11.01 13.29 -12.98
C ILE A 10 -12.42 12.95 -12.44
N LEU A 11 -12.54 11.84 -11.70
CA LEU A 11 -13.77 11.45 -11.03
C LEU A 11 -13.84 12.14 -9.65
N PRO A 12 -15.00 12.72 -9.27
CA PRO A 12 -15.16 13.25 -7.93
C PRO A 12 -14.90 12.14 -6.91
N ILE A 13 -14.07 12.43 -5.90
CA ILE A 13 -13.93 11.54 -4.74
C ILE A 13 -15.26 11.58 -3.98
N ILE A 14 -16.16 10.66 -4.28
CA ILE A 14 -17.40 10.46 -3.51
C ILE A 14 -17.07 9.52 -2.35
N LEU A 15 -16.59 10.08 -1.24
CA LEU A 15 -16.52 9.34 0.03
C LEU A 15 -17.95 9.22 0.57
N LYS A 16 -18.47 8.00 0.69
CA LYS A 16 -19.90 7.75 1.03
C LYS A 16 -20.27 8.01 2.50
N SER A 17 -19.32 8.42 3.33
CA SER A 17 -19.49 8.81 4.75
C SER A 17 -18.14 9.41 5.20
N PRO A 18 -17.90 9.86 6.46
CA PRO A 18 -16.55 10.25 6.86
C PRO A 18 -15.68 9.00 6.99
N GLU A 19 -15.29 8.43 5.84
CA GLU A 19 -14.28 7.39 5.76
C GLU A 19 -12.94 8.08 5.96
N ALA A 20 -12.23 7.65 7.01
CA ALA A 20 -10.87 8.09 7.23
C ALA A 20 -10.01 7.80 5.99
N VAL A 21 -9.05 8.66 5.72
CA VAL A 21 -8.03 8.45 4.69
C VAL A 21 -6.69 8.19 5.36
N ILE A 22 -5.77 7.53 4.63
CA ILE A 22 -4.41 7.34 5.10
C ILE A 22 -3.52 8.39 4.45
N ALA A 23 -2.81 9.17 5.25
CA ALA A 23 -1.78 10.09 4.78
C ALA A 23 -0.40 9.50 5.07
N LYS A 24 0.43 9.36 4.04
CA LYS A 24 1.86 9.05 4.17
C LYS A 24 2.64 10.29 3.75
N ILE A 25 3.48 10.81 4.65
CA ILE A 25 4.22 12.06 4.46
C ILE A 25 5.67 11.83 4.85
N ALA A 26 6.60 12.30 4.01
CA ALA A 26 8.01 12.40 4.34
C ALA A 26 8.19 13.46 5.44
N ARG A 27 8.70 13.03 6.60
CA ARG A 27 9.04 13.91 7.73
C ARG A 27 10.43 14.51 7.55
N PHE A 28 11.27 13.83 6.77
CA PHE A 28 12.63 14.24 6.48
C PHE A 28 12.93 14.11 4.98
N GLU A 29 13.88 14.90 4.49
CA GLU A 29 14.19 14.93 3.05
C GLU A 29 14.66 13.58 2.49
N TRP A 30 15.35 12.78 3.30
CA TRP A 30 15.80 11.45 2.89
C TRP A 30 14.67 10.42 2.75
N GLU A 31 13.47 10.69 3.29
CA GLU A 31 12.29 9.84 3.11
C GLU A 31 11.59 10.11 1.76
N ILE A 32 11.85 11.26 1.12
CA ILE A 32 11.18 11.68 -0.13
C ILE A 32 11.35 10.66 -1.26
N PRO A 33 12.56 10.12 -1.56
CA PRO A 33 12.69 9.14 -2.64
C PRO A 33 11.88 7.86 -2.41
N ARG A 34 11.56 7.51 -1.16
CA ARG A 34 10.70 6.36 -0.84
C ARG A 34 9.24 6.69 -1.08
N ILE A 35 8.80 7.87 -0.63
CA ILE A 35 7.45 8.39 -0.90
C ILE A 35 7.18 8.49 -2.40
N GLU A 36 8.15 8.98 -3.20
CA GLU A 36 8.01 9.09 -4.66
C GLU A 36 7.86 7.72 -5.33
N ARG A 37 8.68 6.73 -4.92
CA ARG A 37 8.58 5.35 -5.44
C ARG A 37 7.23 4.73 -5.11
N GLU A 38 6.80 4.85 -3.86
CA GLU A 38 5.52 4.28 -3.44
C GLU A 38 4.34 4.99 -4.14
N THR A 39 4.39 6.32 -4.26
CA THR A 39 3.40 7.11 -5.02
C THR A 39 3.29 6.61 -6.46
N ARG A 40 4.43 6.42 -7.14
CA ARG A 40 4.47 5.92 -8.52
C ARG A 40 3.90 4.51 -8.62
N ALA A 41 4.15 3.65 -7.64
CA ALA A 41 3.57 2.31 -7.61
C ALA A 41 2.03 2.34 -7.55
N TYR A 42 1.44 3.18 -6.69
CA TYR A 42 -0.02 3.33 -6.65
C TYR A 42 -0.61 3.86 -7.95
N GLN A 43 0.09 4.78 -8.65
CA GLN A 43 -0.33 5.26 -9.97
C GLN A 43 -0.28 4.15 -11.03
N LEU A 44 0.79 3.34 -11.04
CA LEU A 44 0.92 2.21 -11.97
C LEU A 44 -0.11 1.10 -11.72
N LEU A 45 -0.55 0.95 -10.48
CA LEU A 45 -1.54 -0.04 -10.06
C LEU A 45 -2.97 0.49 -10.08
N GLU A 46 -3.19 1.73 -10.52
CA GLU A 46 -4.53 2.32 -10.61
C GLU A 46 -5.44 1.47 -11.50
N GLY A 47 -6.65 1.16 -11.00
CA GLY A 47 -7.61 0.31 -11.71
C GLY A 47 -7.32 -1.19 -11.69
N SER A 48 -6.17 -1.65 -11.19
CA SER A 48 -5.84 -3.09 -11.07
C SER A 48 -6.68 -3.82 -10.02
N GLY A 49 -7.22 -3.08 -9.05
CA GLY A 49 -7.89 -3.63 -7.87
C GLY A 49 -6.96 -4.27 -6.84
N LEU A 50 -5.63 -4.29 -7.07
CA LEU A 50 -4.62 -4.90 -6.20
C LEU A 50 -4.12 -4.00 -5.08
N ALA A 51 -4.32 -2.68 -5.19
CA ALA A 51 -3.84 -1.71 -4.22
C ALA A 51 -5.00 -0.82 -3.73
N PRO A 52 -4.91 -0.22 -2.54
CA PRO A 52 -5.76 0.90 -2.15
C PRO A 52 -5.74 2.00 -3.21
N ARG A 53 -6.89 2.63 -3.42
CA ARG A 53 -7.04 3.76 -4.34
C ARG A 53 -6.22 4.96 -3.88
N PHE A 54 -5.41 5.47 -4.80
CA PHE A 54 -4.73 6.75 -4.67
C PHE A 54 -5.74 7.90 -4.71
N LEU A 55 -5.67 8.82 -3.76
CA LEU A 55 -6.62 9.94 -3.65
C LEU A 55 -6.01 11.27 -4.09
N GLY A 56 -4.71 11.46 -3.88
CA GLY A 56 -4.05 12.72 -4.18
C GLY A 56 -2.69 12.86 -3.52
N HIS A 57 -1.98 13.93 -3.89
CA HIS A 57 -0.72 14.30 -3.27
C HIS A 57 -0.96 15.19 -2.05
N VAL A 58 -0.06 15.08 -1.08
CA VAL A 58 0.04 16.02 0.04
C VAL A 58 1.16 17.00 -0.26
N HIS A 59 0.86 18.29 -0.21
CA HIS A 59 1.81 19.36 -0.49
C HIS A 59 2.09 20.20 0.76
N GLU A 60 3.31 20.72 0.86
CA GLU A 60 3.69 21.80 1.76
C GLU A 60 4.39 22.89 0.94
N ASN A 61 3.85 24.11 0.94
CA ASN A 61 4.38 25.25 0.16
C ASN A 61 4.65 24.89 -1.32
N GLY A 62 3.75 24.14 -1.95
CA GLY A 62 3.86 23.69 -3.34
C GLY A 62 4.76 22.47 -3.58
N ARG A 63 5.57 22.03 -2.61
CA ARG A 63 6.40 20.80 -2.72
C ARG A 63 5.56 19.58 -2.36
N ILE A 64 5.66 18.51 -3.16
CA ILE A 64 5.06 17.22 -2.80
C ILE A 64 5.81 16.66 -1.59
N MET A 65 5.10 16.48 -0.49
CA MET A 65 5.62 15.91 0.75
C MET A 65 5.10 14.49 1.01
N GLY A 66 4.05 14.07 0.30
CA GLY A 66 3.36 12.83 0.59
C GLY A 66 2.20 12.55 -0.33
N PHE A 67 1.36 11.61 0.08
CA PHE A 67 0.14 11.23 -0.63
C PHE A 67 -0.95 10.72 0.30
N LEU A 68 -2.17 10.67 -0.24
CA LEU A 68 -3.37 10.16 0.39
C LEU A 68 -3.84 8.87 -0.30
N LEU A 69 -4.24 7.90 0.51
CA LEU A 69 -4.91 6.67 0.07
C LEU A 69 -6.28 6.53 0.72
N GLU A 70 -7.17 5.79 0.07
CA GLU A 70 -8.35 5.28 0.75
C GLU A 70 -7.96 4.39 1.94
N LYS A 71 -8.72 4.46 3.04
CA LYS A 71 -8.54 3.52 4.13
C LYS A 71 -9.32 2.25 3.84
N VAL A 72 -8.61 1.19 3.51
CA VAL A 72 -9.19 -0.15 3.39
C VAL A 72 -9.35 -0.76 4.78
N LYS A 73 -10.52 -1.30 5.08
CA LYS A 73 -10.76 -2.08 6.30
C LYS A 73 -10.26 -3.51 6.10
N GLY A 74 -9.53 -4.02 7.09
CA GLY A 74 -9.06 -5.40 7.06
C GLY A 74 -8.13 -5.69 8.24
N ARG A 75 -7.57 -6.89 8.23
CA ARG A 75 -6.51 -7.32 9.15
C ARG A 75 -5.26 -7.71 8.35
N PRO A 76 -4.06 -7.65 8.93
CA PRO A 76 -2.89 -8.29 8.33
C PRO A 76 -3.20 -9.74 7.96
N ALA A 77 -2.63 -10.20 6.85
CA ALA A 77 -2.76 -11.58 6.43
C ALA A 77 -2.17 -12.53 7.48
N SER A 78 -2.67 -13.76 7.45
CA SER A 78 -2.16 -14.89 8.21
C SER A 78 -1.99 -16.07 7.29
N MET A 79 -1.47 -17.18 7.83
CA MET A 79 -1.29 -18.41 7.05
C MET A 79 -2.56 -18.96 6.41
N GLN A 80 -3.74 -18.65 6.95
CA GLN A 80 -5.01 -19.06 6.34
C GLN A 80 -5.28 -18.32 5.01
N ASP A 81 -4.63 -17.18 4.80
CA ASP A 81 -4.79 -16.33 3.61
C ASP A 81 -3.73 -16.63 2.54
N LEU A 82 -2.88 -17.65 2.70
CA LEU A 82 -1.76 -17.94 1.81
C LEU A 82 -2.17 -17.97 0.34
N GLY A 83 -3.20 -18.76 -0.01
CA GLY A 83 -3.61 -18.91 -1.41
C GLY A 83 -4.11 -17.61 -2.05
N ILE A 84 -4.79 -16.74 -1.29
CA ILE A 84 -5.25 -15.44 -1.82
C ILE A 84 -4.10 -14.43 -1.91
N CYS A 85 -3.09 -14.53 -1.04
CA CYS A 85 -1.87 -13.73 -1.12
C CYS A 85 -0.99 -14.12 -2.32
N GLU A 86 -0.78 -15.42 -2.54
CA GLU A 86 -0.08 -15.94 -3.73
C GLU A 86 -0.80 -15.53 -5.03
N THR A 87 -2.14 -15.59 -5.03
CA THR A 87 -2.94 -15.14 -6.18
C THR A 87 -2.77 -13.64 -6.44
N ALA A 88 -2.74 -12.80 -5.40
CA ALA A 88 -2.54 -11.36 -5.55
C ALA A 88 -1.14 -11.03 -6.08
N LEU A 89 -0.10 -11.71 -5.60
CA LEU A 89 1.25 -11.58 -6.15
C LEU A 89 1.34 -12.07 -7.58
N GLY A 90 0.71 -13.20 -7.92
CA GLY A 90 0.68 -13.70 -9.29
C GLY A 90 0.06 -12.69 -10.27
N LYS A 91 -0.99 -11.98 -9.83
CA LYS A 91 -1.56 -10.87 -10.61
C LYS A 91 -0.60 -9.69 -10.73
N LEU A 92 0.07 -9.29 -9.64
CA LEU A 92 1.09 -8.23 -9.65
C LEU A 92 2.25 -8.58 -10.62
N HIS A 93 2.72 -9.81 -10.57
CA HIS A 93 3.78 -10.35 -11.44
C HIS A 93 3.34 -10.37 -12.90
N GLY A 94 2.08 -10.72 -13.17
CA GLY A 94 1.49 -10.65 -14.51
C GLY A 94 1.45 -9.25 -15.11
N LEU A 95 1.48 -8.20 -14.28
CA LEU A 95 1.63 -6.80 -14.71
C LEU A 95 3.11 -6.39 -14.89
N GLY A 96 4.07 -7.29 -14.62
CA GLY A 96 5.50 -7.03 -14.75
C GLY A 96 6.15 -6.41 -13.52
N PHE A 97 5.47 -6.43 -12.37
CA PHE A 97 5.98 -5.85 -11.12
C PHE A 97 6.33 -6.92 -10.09
N LEU A 98 7.33 -6.64 -9.26
CA LEU A 98 7.69 -7.39 -8.06
C LEU A 98 7.44 -6.50 -6.85
N HIS A 99 6.85 -7.03 -5.77
CA HIS A 99 6.54 -6.21 -4.58
C HIS A 99 7.82 -5.79 -3.83
N GLY A 100 8.77 -6.72 -3.68
CA GLY A 100 10.05 -6.53 -3.02
C GLY A 100 10.00 -6.50 -1.48
N ASP A 101 8.80 -6.58 -0.89
CA ASP A 101 8.57 -6.60 0.57
C ASP A 101 7.26 -7.31 0.94
N ALA A 102 7.05 -8.49 0.39
CA ALA A 102 5.82 -9.29 0.56
C ALA A 102 5.72 -9.92 1.97
N ASN A 103 5.74 -9.10 3.01
CA ASN A 103 5.52 -9.52 4.39
C ASN A 103 4.03 -9.50 4.78
N ARG A 104 3.64 -10.20 5.85
CA ARG A 104 2.22 -10.35 6.24
C ARG A 104 1.45 -9.05 6.49
N TYR A 105 2.13 -7.98 6.90
CA TYR A 105 1.51 -6.68 7.19
C TYR A 105 1.20 -5.89 5.92
N ASN A 106 1.82 -6.27 4.80
CA ASN A 106 1.63 -5.67 3.49
C ASN A 106 0.55 -6.38 2.66
N PHE A 107 -0.03 -7.44 3.19
CA PHE A 107 -1.23 -8.07 2.64
C PHE A 107 -2.43 -7.75 3.53
N LEU A 108 -3.46 -7.19 2.91
CA LEU A 108 -4.73 -6.86 3.56
C LEU A 108 -5.87 -7.60 2.88
N PRO A 109 -6.26 -8.80 3.35
CA PRO A 109 -7.45 -9.49 2.88
C PRO A 109 -8.72 -8.66 3.10
N THR A 110 -9.55 -8.58 2.06
CA THR A 110 -10.86 -7.92 2.06
C THR A 110 -11.90 -8.81 1.39
N GLU A 111 -13.17 -8.40 1.40
CA GLU A 111 -14.25 -9.09 0.68
C GLU A 111 -14.04 -9.11 -0.84
N GLU A 112 -13.30 -8.14 -1.38
CA GLU A 112 -12.99 -8.02 -2.82
C GLU A 112 -11.70 -8.74 -3.22
N GLY A 113 -11.01 -9.37 -2.26
CA GLY A 113 -9.69 -9.96 -2.43
C GLY A 113 -8.62 -9.22 -1.61
N VAL A 114 -7.35 -9.56 -1.85
CA VAL A 114 -6.23 -8.98 -1.09
C VAL A 114 -5.80 -7.65 -1.71
N LYS A 115 -5.67 -6.63 -0.86
CA LYS A 115 -4.98 -5.38 -1.19
C LYS A 115 -3.53 -5.46 -0.72
N LEU A 116 -2.60 -5.18 -1.62
CA LEU A 116 -1.18 -5.06 -1.36
C LEU A 116 -0.88 -3.62 -0.90
N LEU A 117 -0.04 -3.48 0.11
CA LEU A 117 0.35 -2.22 0.74
C LEU A 117 1.88 -2.07 0.72
N ASP A 118 2.36 -0.84 0.89
CA ASP A 118 3.79 -0.55 1.10
C ASP A 118 4.69 -0.99 -0.08
N PHE A 119 4.59 -0.23 -1.16
CA PHE A 119 5.32 -0.47 -2.40
C PHE A 119 6.68 0.25 -2.47
N GLU A 120 7.29 0.63 -1.34
CA GLU A 120 8.59 1.34 -1.33
C GLU A 120 9.72 0.55 -2.04
N ARG A 121 9.57 -0.77 -2.12
CA ARG A 121 10.52 -1.72 -2.74
C ARG A 121 10.04 -2.30 -4.06
N LEU A 122 8.96 -1.77 -4.63
CA LEU A 122 8.43 -2.25 -5.90
C LEU A 122 9.51 -2.16 -6.99
N GLN A 123 9.67 -3.25 -7.75
CA GLN A 123 10.56 -3.29 -8.90
C GLN A 123 9.75 -3.56 -10.16
N GLU A 124 10.04 -2.79 -11.20
CA GLU A 124 9.50 -3.02 -12.54
C GLU A 124 10.41 -3.96 -13.32
N SER A 125 9.82 -4.73 -14.25
CA SER A 125 10.57 -5.61 -15.15
C SER A 125 11.44 -6.64 -14.41
N ALA A 126 10.96 -7.12 -13.26
CA ALA A 126 11.67 -8.13 -12.48
C ALA A 126 11.75 -9.47 -13.23
N SER A 127 12.82 -10.21 -12.96
CA SER A 127 13.01 -11.52 -13.60
C SER A 127 11.94 -12.53 -13.15
N PRO A 128 11.56 -13.50 -14.00
CA PRO A 128 10.68 -14.59 -13.59
C PRO A 128 11.22 -15.39 -12.40
N GLU A 129 12.55 -15.42 -12.21
CA GLU A 129 13.17 -16.06 -11.06
C GLU A 129 12.92 -15.29 -9.76
N SER A 130 13.07 -13.96 -9.80
CA SER A 130 12.77 -13.07 -8.67
C SER A 130 11.30 -13.17 -8.26
N MET A 131 10.39 -13.19 -9.24
CA MET A 131 8.96 -13.37 -9.03
C MET A 131 8.64 -14.70 -8.36
N ARG A 132 9.22 -15.82 -8.83
CA ARG A 132 9.04 -17.13 -8.18
C ARG A 132 9.52 -17.13 -6.73
N LYS A 133 10.71 -16.57 -6.47
CA LYS A 133 11.27 -16.47 -5.11
C LYS A 133 10.38 -15.67 -4.16
N GLU A 134 9.77 -14.59 -4.66
CA GLU A 134 8.82 -13.79 -3.86
C GLU A 134 7.56 -14.58 -3.49
N VAL A 135 7.01 -15.38 -4.41
CA VAL A 135 5.87 -16.26 -4.08
C VAL A 135 6.28 -17.31 -3.05
N GLU A 136 7.44 -17.94 -3.23
CA GLU A 136 7.95 -18.97 -2.31
C GLU A 136 8.20 -18.43 -0.90
N SER A 137 8.63 -17.18 -0.75
CA SER A 137 8.90 -16.57 0.56
C SER A 137 7.62 -16.25 1.35
N VAL A 138 6.49 -16.02 0.68
CA VAL A 138 5.22 -15.60 1.33
C VAL A 138 4.81 -16.54 2.44
N ARG A 139 4.97 -17.85 2.25
CA ARG A 139 4.61 -18.84 3.28
C ARG A 139 5.35 -18.62 4.59
N VAL A 140 6.63 -18.25 4.53
CA VAL A 140 7.45 -17.98 5.71
C VAL A 140 7.04 -16.63 6.32
N GLU A 141 6.92 -15.61 5.47
CA GLU A 141 6.53 -14.26 5.88
C GLU A 141 5.16 -14.19 6.57
N LEU A 142 4.21 -15.05 6.17
CA LEU A 142 2.89 -15.15 6.81
C LEU A 142 2.90 -15.81 8.19
N THR A 143 3.94 -16.59 8.52
CA THR A 143 4.15 -17.17 9.86
C THR A 143 4.94 -16.25 10.79
N GLU A 144 5.72 -15.32 10.23
CA GLU A 144 6.56 -14.41 11.01
C GLU A 144 5.72 -13.36 11.74
N GLU A 145 5.54 -13.55 13.04
CA GLU A 145 4.85 -12.58 13.91
C GLU A 145 5.79 -11.45 14.38
N SER A 146 7.09 -11.66 14.27
CA SER A 146 8.13 -10.82 14.88
C SER A 146 8.67 -9.71 13.97
N GLY A 147 8.12 -9.55 12.76
CA GLY A 147 8.50 -8.46 11.86
C GLY A 147 8.24 -7.09 12.50
N PRO A 148 9.07 -6.05 12.23
CA PRO A 148 8.84 -4.71 12.74
C PRO A 148 7.44 -4.26 12.31
N GLY A 149 6.51 -4.30 13.27
CA GLY A 149 5.08 -4.13 13.04
C GLY A 149 4.81 -2.88 12.22
N GLY A 150 4.09 -3.07 11.11
CA GLY A 150 3.75 -2.01 10.19
C GLY A 150 3.19 -0.80 10.91
N ALA A 151 3.81 0.35 10.65
CA ALA A 151 3.39 1.68 11.11
C ALA A 151 2.01 2.11 10.57
N LEU A 152 1.25 1.20 9.94
CA LEU A 152 -0.07 1.44 9.36
C LEU A 152 -1.23 0.92 10.21
N SER A 153 -0.99 0.21 11.32
CA SER A 153 -2.02 0.00 12.34
C SER A 153 -2.17 1.26 13.18
N SER A 154 -2.78 2.29 12.60
CA SER A 154 -3.27 3.43 13.36
C SER A 154 -4.31 2.90 14.35
N ARG A 155 -3.91 2.74 15.61
CA ARG A 155 -4.85 2.76 16.73
C ARG A 155 -5.59 4.09 16.62
N VAL A 156 -6.83 4.04 16.12
CA VAL A 156 -7.77 5.15 16.26
C VAL A 156 -8.01 5.25 17.76
N VAL A 157 -7.34 6.17 18.43
CA VAL A 157 -7.73 6.58 19.78
C VAL A 157 -9.01 7.39 19.56
N PRO A 158 -10.17 6.95 20.06
CA PRO A 158 -11.36 7.77 20.00
C PRO A 158 -11.10 9.04 20.78
N ILE A 159 -11.30 10.18 20.13
CA ILE A 159 -11.39 11.46 20.82
C ILE A 159 -12.80 11.46 21.42
N GLU A 160 -12.91 11.17 22.70
CA GLU A 160 -14.17 11.36 23.42
C GLU A 160 -14.48 12.87 23.53
N PRO A 161 -15.77 13.25 23.49
CA PRO A 161 -16.22 14.64 23.40
C PRO A 161 -15.87 15.50 24.62
#